data_AF-A0A7S0W123-F1
#
_entry.id   AF-A0A7S0W123-F1
#
_cell.length_a   1.000
_cell.length_b   1.000
_cell.length_c   1.000
_cell.angle_alpha   90.00
_cell.angle_beta   90.00
_cell.angle_gamma   90.00
#
_symmetry.space_group_name_H-M   'P 1'
#
loop_
_entity.id
_entity.type
_entity.pdbx_description
1 polymer ?
#
loop_
_entity_poly.entity_id
_entity_poly.type
_entity_poly.pdbx_seq_one_letter_code
_entity_poly.pdbx_strand_id
1 'polypeptide(L)'
;TDPDAAPGACLAGYERRPPVLGPCVDYDECDPGNRRDNCHAQARCENTLGSFTCACNAGYQTPTESTGCASPPVVGDGSACVDVDECSAESDPSRSLCHYAVAAERPLVPFARTVPVGRCTNTNGSFVCSCLDGFAARQGGDADPNPTMCGEDVDECAAGACASVANSTCANSYGSFECPCNT
;
A
#
# COMPACT_ATOMS: atom_id res chain seq x y z
N THR A 1 -21.86 -19.65 -33.23
CA THR A 1 -22.88 -20.46 -32.55
C THR A 1 -22.16 -21.58 -31.85
N ASP A 2 -22.26 -21.64 -30.52
CA ASP A 2 -21.69 -22.75 -29.75
C ASP A 2 -22.44 -24.04 -30.13
N PRO A 3 -21.77 -25.07 -30.71
CA PRO A 3 -22.41 -26.30 -31.14
C PRO A 3 -22.95 -27.16 -29.99
N ASP A 4 -22.58 -26.88 -28.74
CA ASP A 4 -23.00 -27.63 -27.56
C ASP A 4 -24.16 -26.95 -26.78
N ALA A 5 -24.60 -25.75 -27.19
CA ALA A 5 -25.68 -25.02 -26.53
C ALA A 5 -27.07 -25.53 -26.95
N ALA A 6 -27.86 -26.02 -26.00
CA ALA A 6 -29.25 -26.44 -26.23
C ALA A 6 -30.10 -25.30 -26.83
N PRO A 7 -31.00 -25.58 -27.79
CA PRO A 7 -31.79 -24.56 -28.46
C PRO A 7 -32.66 -23.81 -27.44
N GLY A 8 -32.42 -22.50 -27.33
CA GLY A 8 -33.10 -21.63 -26.38
C GLY A 8 -32.45 -21.54 -25.00
N ALA A 9 -31.24 -22.06 -24.77
CA ALA A 9 -30.44 -21.72 -23.59
C ALA A 9 -29.67 -20.40 -23.79
N CYS A 10 -29.39 -19.68 -22.71
CA CYS A 10 -28.44 -18.58 -22.75
C CYS A 10 -27.01 -19.11 -22.77
N LEU A 11 -26.09 -18.30 -23.29
CA LEU A 11 -24.65 -18.57 -23.17
C LEU A 11 -24.26 -18.59 -21.68
N ALA A 12 -23.15 -19.26 -21.34
CA ALA A 12 -22.59 -19.21 -19.99
C ALA A 12 -22.35 -17.75 -19.56
N GLY A 13 -22.65 -17.43 -18.30
CA GLY A 13 -22.60 -16.05 -17.77
C GLY A 13 -23.81 -15.18 -18.12
N TYR A 14 -24.82 -15.72 -18.79
CA TYR A 14 -26.06 -14.99 -19.11
C TYR A 14 -27.30 -15.71 -18.56
N GLU A 15 -28.29 -14.95 -18.12
CA GLU A 15 -29.57 -15.45 -17.62
C GLU A 15 -30.79 -14.84 -18.33
N ARG A 16 -31.97 -15.41 -18.10
CA ARG A 16 -33.26 -14.78 -18.42
C ARG A 16 -34.00 -14.50 -17.14
N ARG A 17 -34.36 -13.25 -16.90
CA ARG A 17 -35.15 -12.83 -15.74
C ARG A 17 -36.65 -13.06 -16.00
N PRO A 18 -37.38 -13.79 -15.12
CA PRO A 18 -38.85 -13.82 -15.15
C PRO A 18 -39.44 -12.41 -14.96
N PRO A 19 -40.70 -12.11 -15.39
CA PRO A 19 -41.78 -13.04 -15.75
C PRO A 19 -41.95 -13.29 -17.26
N VAL A 20 -41.11 -12.71 -18.13
CA VAL A 20 -41.16 -12.93 -19.58
C VAL A 20 -39.79 -13.42 -20.02
N LEU A 21 -39.71 -14.55 -20.75
CA LEU A 21 -38.47 -15.04 -21.37
C LEU A 21 -38.02 -14.03 -22.43
N GLY A 22 -37.35 -12.97 -21.99
CA GLY A 22 -36.76 -11.93 -22.81
C GLY A 22 -35.39 -12.34 -23.39
N PRO A 23 -34.66 -11.40 -24.00
CA PRO A 23 -33.28 -11.64 -24.43
C PRO A 23 -32.42 -12.06 -23.23
N CYS A 24 -31.38 -12.85 -23.49
CA CYS A 24 -30.39 -13.18 -22.47
C CYS A 24 -29.70 -11.89 -22.02
N VAL A 25 -29.70 -11.66 -20.72
CA VAL A 25 -28.99 -10.57 -20.07
C VAL A 25 -27.79 -11.13 -19.34
N ASP A 26 -26.78 -10.30 -19.21
CA ASP A 26 -25.61 -10.60 -18.40
C ASP A 26 -26.05 -10.95 -16.96
N TYR A 27 -25.49 -12.01 -16.42
CA TYR A 27 -25.70 -12.38 -15.02
C TYR A 27 -24.65 -11.66 -14.19
N ASP A 28 -25.05 -10.73 -13.35
CA ASP A 28 -24.10 -10.03 -12.48
C ASP A 28 -23.69 -10.94 -11.30
N GLU A 29 -22.52 -11.59 -11.40
CA GLU A 29 -22.03 -12.45 -10.32
C GLU A 29 -21.65 -11.68 -9.04
N CYS A 30 -21.47 -10.37 -9.14
CA CYS A 30 -21.10 -9.49 -8.04
C CYS A 30 -22.32 -8.90 -7.30
N ASP A 31 -23.55 -9.14 -7.77
CA ASP A 31 -24.77 -8.61 -7.14
C ASP A 31 -24.88 -9.10 -5.68
N PRO A 32 -24.94 -8.19 -4.68
CA PRO A 32 -25.03 -8.58 -3.26
C PRO A 32 -26.28 -9.40 -2.93
N GLY A 33 -27.34 -9.34 -3.75
CA GLY A 33 -28.55 -10.14 -3.58
C GLY A 33 -28.42 -11.60 -4.03
N ASN A 34 -27.43 -11.93 -4.85
CA ASN A 34 -27.23 -13.27 -5.42
C ASN A 34 -25.76 -13.50 -5.77
N ARG A 35 -24.90 -13.19 -4.80
CA ARG A 35 -23.44 -13.22 -4.93
C ARG A 35 -22.99 -14.62 -5.30
N ARG A 36 -22.51 -14.79 -6.53
CA ARG A 36 -22.00 -16.07 -7.07
C ARG A 36 -20.52 -16.00 -7.43
N ASP A 37 -19.90 -14.84 -7.26
CA ASP A 37 -18.46 -14.72 -7.37
C ASP A 37 -17.77 -15.68 -6.40
N ASN A 38 -16.66 -16.27 -6.86
CA ASN A 38 -15.77 -17.10 -6.07
C ASN A 38 -14.53 -16.30 -5.64
N CYS A 39 -14.63 -14.97 -5.56
CA CYS A 39 -13.51 -14.12 -5.23
C CYS A 39 -13.01 -14.37 -3.80
N HIS A 40 -11.70 -14.24 -3.60
CA HIS A 40 -11.09 -14.28 -2.27
C HIS A 40 -11.69 -13.20 -1.35
N ALA A 41 -11.64 -13.43 -0.03
CA ALA A 41 -12.14 -12.46 0.97
C ALA A 41 -11.44 -11.08 0.88
N GLN A 42 -10.20 -11.07 0.38
CA GLN A 42 -9.41 -9.86 0.12
C GLN A 42 -9.38 -9.50 -1.37
N ALA A 43 -10.44 -9.83 -2.11
CA ALA A 43 -10.63 -9.42 -3.49
C ALA A 43 -11.99 -8.74 -3.70
N ARG A 44 -12.01 -7.79 -4.62
CA ARG A 44 -13.21 -7.13 -5.13
C ARG A 44 -13.66 -7.81 -6.41
N CYS A 45 -14.95 -8.12 -6.48
CA CYS A 45 -15.59 -8.61 -7.69
C CYS A 45 -15.85 -7.44 -8.65
N GLU A 46 -15.53 -7.63 -9.92
CA GLU A 46 -15.88 -6.74 -11.02
C GLU A 46 -16.64 -7.53 -12.09
N ASN A 47 -17.92 -7.19 -12.26
CA ASN A 47 -18.78 -7.85 -13.23
C ASN A 47 -18.38 -7.46 -14.66
N THR A 48 -18.36 -8.42 -15.57
CA THR A 48 -18.02 -8.23 -16.99
C THR A 48 -19.07 -8.92 -17.86
N LEU A 49 -19.12 -8.61 -19.15
CA LEU A 49 -20.15 -9.22 -20.00
C LEU A 49 -19.87 -10.72 -20.22
N GLY A 50 -20.70 -11.57 -19.63
CA GLY A 50 -20.64 -13.03 -19.70
C GLY A 50 -19.70 -13.71 -18.70
N SER A 51 -19.14 -12.96 -17.75
CA SER A 51 -18.24 -13.45 -16.70
C SER A 51 -18.01 -12.38 -15.65
N PHE A 52 -17.22 -12.68 -14.63
CA PHE A 52 -16.69 -11.68 -13.70
C PHE A 52 -15.17 -11.83 -13.59
N THR A 53 -14.55 -10.83 -12.97
CA THR A 53 -13.13 -10.88 -12.58
C THR A 53 -12.99 -10.52 -11.11
N CYS A 54 -11.95 -11.06 -10.47
CA CYS A 54 -11.64 -10.80 -9.07
C CYS A 54 -10.30 -10.09 -8.98
N ALA A 55 -10.30 -8.87 -8.43
CA ALA A 55 -9.09 -8.08 -8.22
C ALA A 55 -8.75 -8.05 -6.74
N CYS A 56 -7.53 -8.42 -6.35
CA CYS A 56 -7.11 -8.30 -4.95
C CYS A 56 -7.20 -6.85 -4.48
N ASN A 57 -7.60 -6.66 -3.22
CA ASN A 57 -7.65 -5.37 -2.56
C ASN A 57 -6.23 -4.77 -2.49
N ALA A 58 -6.14 -3.44 -2.33
CA ALA A 58 -4.86 -2.77 -2.10
C ALA A 58 -4.12 -3.42 -0.91
N GLY A 59 -2.81 -3.63 -1.05
CA GLY A 59 -1.98 -4.36 -0.08
C GLY A 59 -1.99 -5.88 -0.25
N TYR A 60 -2.68 -6.43 -1.26
CA TYR A 60 -2.68 -7.85 -1.55
C TYR A 60 -2.36 -8.15 -3.02
N GLN A 61 -1.75 -9.31 -3.26
CA GLN A 61 -1.40 -9.80 -4.60
C GLN A 61 -1.77 -11.28 -4.76
N THR A 62 -1.86 -11.78 -6.00
CA THR A 62 -2.08 -13.20 -6.23
C THR A 62 -0.78 -14.00 -6.01
N PRO A 63 -0.83 -15.22 -5.44
CA PRO A 63 0.36 -16.00 -5.16
C PRO A 63 1.13 -16.49 -6.41
N THR A 64 0.54 -16.40 -7.61
CA THR A 64 1.11 -16.95 -8.84
C THR A 64 1.96 -15.98 -9.67
N GLU A 65 2.08 -14.70 -9.32
CA GLU A 65 2.91 -13.75 -10.08
C GLU A 65 3.78 -12.87 -9.17
N SER A 66 4.77 -13.50 -8.53
CA SER A 66 5.95 -12.81 -8.03
C SER A 66 7.01 -12.72 -9.14
N THR A 67 6.80 -11.87 -10.16
CA THR A 67 7.91 -11.40 -11.02
C THR A 67 7.56 -10.10 -11.76
N GLY A 68 7.93 -8.96 -11.16
CA GLY A 68 8.28 -7.74 -11.90
C GLY A 68 7.24 -6.62 -11.98
N CYS A 69 7.72 -5.38 -11.86
CA CYS A 69 6.94 -4.16 -12.06
C CYS A 69 6.40 -4.08 -13.50
N ALA A 70 5.10 -4.36 -13.69
CA ALA A 70 4.34 -3.93 -14.85
C ALA A 70 2.86 -3.73 -14.46
N SER A 71 2.39 -2.48 -14.51
CA SER A 71 0.95 -2.19 -14.73
C SER A 71 0.55 -2.82 -16.07
N PRO A 72 -0.56 -3.59 -16.18
CA PRO A 72 -1.95 -3.27 -15.79
C PRO A 72 -2.54 -4.23 -14.72
N PRO A 73 -3.84 -4.14 -14.33
CA PRO A 73 -4.46 -5.11 -13.42
C PRO A 73 -4.43 -6.50 -14.06
N VAL A 74 -3.65 -7.41 -13.49
CA VAL A 74 -3.51 -8.76 -14.03
C VAL A 74 -4.70 -9.59 -13.55
N VAL A 75 -5.54 -9.99 -14.50
CA VAL A 75 -6.69 -10.88 -14.31
C VAL A 75 -6.18 -12.27 -13.95
N GLY A 76 -5.85 -12.48 -12.68
CA GLY A 76 -5.96 -13.79 -12.06
C GLY A 76 -7.44 -14.08 -11.77
N ASP A 77 -7.76 -15.32 -11.44
CA ASP A 77 -9.10 -15.67 -10.95
C ASP A 77 -9.44 -15.01 -9.60
N GLY A 78 -8.46 -14.32 -8.97
CA GLY A 78 -8.55 -13.71 -7.65
C GLY A 78 -9.09 -14.66 -6.59
N SER A 79 -8.90 -15.98 -6.79
CA SER A 79 -9.33 -17.04 -5.88
C SER A 79 -8.47 -17.09 -4.62
N ALA A 80 -7.25 -16.52 -4.68
CA ALA A 80 -6.34 -16.38 -3.57
C ALA A 80 -5.62 -15.02 -3.63
N CYS A 81 -5.69 -14.27 -2.53
CA CYS A 81 -4.92 -13.05 -2.35
C CYS A 81 -4.06 -13.19 -1.10
N VAL A 82 -2.77 -12.97 -1.27
CA VAL A 82 -1.78 -12.95 -0.19
C VAL A 82 -1.35 -11.52 0.08
N ASP A 83 -1.07 -11.25 1.35
CA ASP A 83 -0.51 -9.98 1.80
C ASP A 83 0.77 -9.65 1.02
N VAL A 84 0.88 -8.41 0.54
CA VAL A 84 2.09 -7.90 -0.10
C VAL A 84 3.03 -7.48 1.02
N ASP A 85 4.17 -8.15 1.15
CA ASP A 85 5.19 -7.67 2.08
C ASP A 85 5.93 -6.46 1.49
N GLU A 86 5.47 -5.25 1.82
CA GLU A 86 6.08 -4.03 1.31
C GLU A 86 7.51 -3.83 1.87
N CYS A 87 7.82 -4.40 3.04
CA CYS A 87 9.14 -4.31 3.67
C CYS A 87 10.18 -5.25 3.05
N SER A 88 9.78 -6.27 2.29
CA SER A 88 10.71 -7.20 1.64
C SER A 88 11.53 -6.54 0.51
N ALA A 89 11.10 -5.37 0.01
CA ALA A 89 11.84 -4.57 -0.97
C ALA A 89 12.94 -3.67 -0.37
N GLU A 90 13.02 -3.57 0.97
CA GLU A 90 13.96 -2.70 1.71
C GLU A 90 15.43 -3.16 1.65
N SER A 91 15.73 -4.26 0.95
CA SER A 91 17.12 -4.65 0.64
C SER A 91 17.78 -3.71 -0.38
N ASP A 92 17.00 -2.81 -1.00
CA ASP A 92 17.49 -1.71 -1.84
C ASP A 92 17.26 -0.35 -1.16
N PRO A 93 18.32 0.39 -0.77
CA PRO A 93 18.20 1.71 -0.15
C PRO A 93 17.52 2.77 -1.04
N SER A 94 17.31 2.48 -2.33
CA SER A 94 16.63 3.34 -3.30
C SER A 94 15.11 3.13 -3.34
N ARG A 95 14.59 2.07 -2.72
CA ARG A 95 13.15 1.68 -2.75
C ARG A 95 12.47 1.77 -1.39
N SER A 96 13.22 2.29 -0.43
CA SER A 96 12.91 2.07 0.96
C SER A 96 11.75 2.99 1.37
N LEU A 97 10.75 2.44 2.06
CA LEU A 97 9.41 3.02 2.21
C LEU A 97 9.31 3.99 3.39
N CYS A 98 10.08 3.76 4.45
CA CYS A 98 10.11 4.60 5.65
C CYS A 98 11.21 5.69 5.58
N HIS A 99 11.16 6.51 4.51
CA HIS A 99 12.26 7.40 4.12
C HIS A 99 11.86 8.86 4.14
N TYR A 100 12.85 9.70 4.45
CA TYR A 100 12.76 11.11 4.16
C TYR A 100 13.38 11.39 2.80
N ALA A 101 12.59 11.96 1.91
CA ALA A 101 13.10 12.55 0.69
C ALA A 101 13.70 13.92 1.04
N VAL A 102 15.02 13.98 1.22
CA VAL A 102 15.71 15.28 1.20
C VAL A 102 15.56 15.86 -0.20
N ALA A 103 15.09 17.10 -0.31
CA ALA A 103 15.18 17.84 -1.56
C ALA A 103 16.66 17.84 -1.97
N ALA A 104 16.94 17.54 -3.24
CA ALA A 104 18.31 17.52 -3.74
C ALA A 104 18.91 18.93 -3.63
N GLU A 105 19.60 19.23 -2.53
CA GLU A 105 20.25 20.52 -2.31
C GLU A 105 21.50 20.71 -3.21
N ARG A 106 21.76 19.75 -4.11
CA ARG A 106 22.88 19.77 -5.05
C ARG A 106 22.38 19.43 -6.46
N PRO A 107 22.54 20.33 -7.46
CA PRO A 107 22.03 20.16 -8.82
C PRO A 107 22.63 19.00 -9.64
N LEU A 108 23.51 18.17 -9.05
CA LEU A 108 24.30 17.15 -9.74
C LEU A 108 24.06 15.71 -9.24
N VAL A 109 23.10 15.49 -8.33
CA VAL A 109 22.65 14.14 -7.97
C VAL A 109 21.28 13.89 -8.63
N PRO A 110 21.20 13.04 -9.67
CA PRO A 110 19.94 12.82 -10.40
C PRO A 110 18.95 11.93 -9.62
N PHE A 111 19.34 11.43 -8.44
CA PHE A 111 18.48 10.69 -7.54
C PHE A 111 18.33 11.47 -6.23
N ALA A 112 17.09 11.77 -5.84
CA ALA A 112 16.79 12.16 -4.46
C ALA A 112 17.40 11.10 -3.54
N ARG A 113 18.28 11.51 -2.63
CA ARG A 113 18.96 10.57 -1.74
C ARG A 113 17.96 10.22 -0.64
N THR A 114 17.31 9.08 -0.76
CA THR A 114 16.43 8.55 0.28
C THR A 114 17.27 8.18 1.49
N VAL A 115 16.98 8.76 2.66
CA VAL A 115 17.64 8.40 3.92
C VAL A 115 16.67 7.59 4.77
N PRO A 116 17.06 6.38 5.23
CA PRO A 116 16.24 5.60 6.16
C PRO A 116 16.16 6.33 7.48
N VAL A 117 14.97 6.80 7.80
CA VAL A 117 14.64 7.52 9.06
C VAL A 117 13.56 6.79 9.86
N GLY A 118 13.17 5.60 9.40
CA GLY A 118 12.24 4.71 10.09
C GLY A 118 12.48 3.27 9.71
N ARG A 119 11.99 2.36 10.57
CA ARG A 119 11.97 0.93 10.35
C ARG A 119 10.60 0.49 9.85
N CYS A 120 10.57 -0.25 8.75
CA CYS A 120 9.36 -0.85 8.21
C CYS A 120 8.96 -2.12 8.99
N THR A 121 7.67 -2.26 9.27
CA THR A 121 7.05 -3.48 9.77
C THR A 121 5.86 -3.83 8.90
N ASN A 122 5.89 -5.01 8.28
CA ASN A 122 4.81 -5.50 7.42
C ASN A 122 3.57 -5.83 8.26
N THR A 123 2.39 -5.47 7.78
CA THR A 123 1.11 -5.72 8.45
C THR A 123 0.10 -6.27 7.44
N ASN A 124 -0.93 -6.98 7.90
CA ASN A 124 -1.86 -7.58 6.95
C ASN A 124 -2.69 -6.52 6.20
N GLY A 125 -2.41 -6.34 4.90
CA GLY A 125 -2.97 -5.39 3.97
C GLY A 125 -2.24 -4.04 3.90
N SER A 126 -1.13 -3.85 4.61
CA SER A 126 -0.37 -2.60 4.64
C SER A 126 0.99 -2.74 5.33
N PHE A 127 1.66 -1.64 5.62
CA PHE A 127 2.85 -1.63 6.48
C PHE A 127 2.84 -0.40 7.38
N VAL A 128 3.59 -0.47 8.46
CA VAL A 128 3.76 0.65 9.40
C VAL A 128 5.23 1.01 9.55
N CYS A 129 5.51 2.30 9.67
CA CYS A 129 6.86 2.79 9.95
C CYS A 129 6.99 3.14 11.43
N SER A 130 8.05 2.62 12.06
CA SER A 130 8.51 3.09 13.37
C SER A 130 9.67 4.05 13.16
N CYS A 131 9.47 5.33 13.47
CA CYS A 131 10.53 6.33 13.27
C CYS A 131 11.74 6.04 14.16
N LEU A 132 12.94 6.26 13.60
CA LEU A 132 14.17 6.15 14.36
C LEU A 132 14.27 7.31 15.37
N ASP A 133 15.09 7.14 16.40
CA ASP A 133 15.36 8.19 17.37
C ASP A 133 15.83 9.48 16.65
N GLY A 134 15.36 10.63 17.14
CA GLY A 134 15.60 11.94 16.51
C GLY A 134 14.63 12.26 15.36
N PHE A 135 13.73 11.35 15.00
CA PHE A 135 12.74 11.57 13.94
C PHE A 135 11.30 11.33 14.40
N ALA A 136 10.41 12.17 13.90
CA ALA A 136 8.97 12.08 14.05
C ALA A 136 8.27 11.79 12.71
N ALA A 137 7.03 11.33 12.83
CA ALA A 137 6.11 11.21 11.70
C ALA A 137 5.88 12.58 11.06
N ARG A 138 5.82 12.64 9.72
CA ARG A 138 5.48 13.89 9.03
C ARG A 138 4.01 14.25 9.29
N GLN A 139 3.75 15.46 9.77
CA GLN A 139 2.41 15.93 10.09
C GLN A 139 1.63 16.24 8.79
N GLY A 140 0.72 15.32 8.42
CA GLY A 140 -0.13 15.41 7.22
C GLY A 140 -1.44 14.63 7.29
N GLY A 141 -1.72 14.00 8.42
CA GLY A 141 -2.99 13.39 8.79
C GLY A 141 -2.98 13.24 10.31
N ASP A 142 -4.15 13.40 10.93
CA ASP A 142 -4.49 13.17 12.34
C ASP A 142 -3.45 12.33 13.07
N ALA A 143 -2.91 12.78 14.21
CA ALA A 143 -1.86 12.11 15.01
C ALA A 143 -1.97 10.57 14.95
N ASP A 144 -1.36 9.98 13.93
CA ASP A 144 -1.55 8.58 13.59
C ASP A 144 -0.56 7.81 14.48
N PRO A 145 -1.04 6.91 15.36
CA PRO A 145 -0.15 6.08 16.14
C PRO A 145 0.72 5.15 15.29
N ASN A 146 0.42 4.97 13.99
CA ASN A 146 1.13 4.13 13.04
C ASN A 146 1.45 4.89 11.73
N PRO A 147 2.40 5.83 11.75
CA PRO A 147 2.69 6.64 10.57
C PRO A 147 3.26 5.79 9.43
N THR A 148 2.80 6.05 8.20
CA THR A 148 3.37 5.44 6.99
C THR A 148 4.63 6.17 6.50
N MET A 149 4.98 7.33 7.08
CA MET A 149 6.17 8.12 6.73
C MET A 149 6.82 8.79 7.93
N CYS A 150 8.15 8.70 7.99
CA CYS A 150 9.02 9.38 8.96
C CYS A 150 9.87 10.44 8.24
N GLY A 151 10.23 11.52 8.92
CA GLY A 151 11.12 12.53 8.34
C GLY A 151 10.93 13.96 8.84
N GLU A 152 10.17 14.16 9.92
CA GLU A 152 10.29 15.38 10.70
C GLU A 152 11.41 15.21 11.70
N ASP A 153 12.27 16.22 11.80
CA ASP A 153 13.29 16.30 12.83
C ASP A 153 12.63 16.54 14.20
N VAL A 154 13.04 15.80 15.22
CA VAL A 154 12.63 16.07 16.59
C VAL A 154 13.56 17.12 17.17
N ASP A 155 13.04 18.29 17.53
CA ASP A 155 13.86 19.30 18.23
C ASP A 155 14.03 18.91 19.71
N GLU A 156 15.09 18.16 20.02
CA GLU A 156 15.37 17.75 21.40
C GLU A 156 15.81 18.94 22.27
N CYS A 157 16.29 20.03 21.66
CA CYS A 157 16.61 21.26 22.37
C CYS A 157 15.35 21.95 22.90
N ALA A 158 14.25 21.97 22.12
CA ALA A 158 12.97 22.49 22.56
C ALA A 158 12.37 21.68 23.73
N ALA A 159 12.66 20.38 23.78
CA ALA A 159 12.30 19.50 24.89
C ALA A 159 13.23 19.60 26.11
N GLY A 160 14.31 20.39 26.01
CA GLY A 160 15.24 20.64 27.12
C GLY A 160 16.27 19.54 27.36
N ALA A 161 16.68 18.79 26.33
CA ALA A 161 17.62 17.67 26.46
C ALA A 161 18.95 18.03 27.15
N CYS A 162 19.47 19.24 26.95
CA CYS A 162 20.71 19.71 27.59
C CYS A 162 20.52 20.36 28.96
N ALA A 163 19.32 20.32 29.57
CA ALA A 163 19.05 21.00 30.85
C ALA A 163 19.91 20.47 32.01
N SER A 164 20.41 19.23 31.92
CA SER A 164 21.28 18.60 32.92
C SER A 164 22.78 18.88 32.71
N VAL A 165 23.17 19.46 31.57
CA VAL A 165 24.57 19.68 31.20
C VAL A 165 24.96 21.12 31.54
N ALA A 166 25.68 21.29 32.65
CA ALA A 166 26.07 22.60 33.16
C ALA A 166 27.00 23.35 32.19
N ASN A 167 26.75 24.66 32.01
CA ASN A 167 27.50 25.53 31.10
C ASN A 167 27.56 25.00 29.66
N SER A 168 26.47 24.44 29.16
CA SER A 168 26.31 24.04 27.75
C SER A 168 25.20 24.83 27.07
N THR A 169 25.28 24.95 25.74
CA THR A 169 24.20 25.47 24.91
C THR A 169 23.76 24.36 23.97
N CYS A 170 22.47 24.06 23.92
CA CYS A 170 21.94 23.01 23.03
C CYS A 170 22.03 23.43 21.57
N ALA A 171 22.50 22.53 20.71
CA ALA A 171 22.51 22.67 19.26
C ALA A 171 21.70 21.53 18.64
N ASN A 172 20.56 21.85 18.05
CA ASN A 172 19.72 20.88 17.34
C ASN A 172 20.24 20.66 15.91
N SER A 173 20.16 19.43 15.42
CA SER A 173 20.57 19.06 14.07
C SER A 173 19.65 17.97 13.52
N TYR A 174 19.59 17.80 12.20
CA TYR A 174 18.65 16.85 11.60
C TYR A 174 18.94 15.39 12.04
N GLY A 175 18.05 14.82 12.85
CA GLY A 175 18.14 13.49 13.45
C GLY A 175 18.97 13.39 14.73
N SER A 176 19.47 14.49 15.28
CA SER A 176 20.29 14.46 16.49
C SER A 176 20.47 15.84 17.17
N PHE A 177 20.95 15.84 18.40
CA PHE A 177 21.35 17.08 19.09
C PHE A 177 22.71 16.95 19.75
N GLU A 178 23.35 18.08 20.00
CA GLU A 178 24.59 18.16 20.77
C GLU A 178 24.48 19.23 21.87
N CYS A 179 25.20 19.01 22.97
CA CYS A 179 25.29 19.94 24.11
C CYS A 179 26.73 20.46 24.27
N PRO A 180 27.27 21.25 23.33
CA PRO A 180 28.62 21.80 23.45
C PRO A 180 28.77 22.70 24.69
N CYS A 181 29.92 22.60 25.37
CA CYS A 181 30.27 23.47 26.49
C CYS A 181 30.58 24.89 26.00
N ASN A 182 30.13 25.89 26.76
CA ASN A 182 30.47 27.28 26.51
C ASN A 182 31.94 27.53 26.91
N THR A 183 32.72 28.10 25.99
CA THR A 183 34.14 28.47 26.19
C THR A 183 34.31 29.86 26.78
#